data_AF-A0AAD4LRH8-F1
#
_entry.id   AF-A0AAD4LRH8-F1
#
_cell.length_a   1.000
_cell.length_b   1.000
_cell.length_c   1.000
_cell.angle_alpha   90.00
_cell.angle_beta   90.00
_cell.angle_gamma   90.00
#
_symmetry.space_group_name_H-M   'P 1'
#
loop_
_entity.id
_entity.type
_entity.pdbx_description
1 polymer ?
#
loop_
_entity_poly.entity_id
_entity_poly.type
_entity_poly.pdbx_seq_one_letter_code
_entity_poly.pdbx_strand_id
1 'polypeptide(L)'
;MPTTRSAARNYELWCIIEGEDDTFPVTVPPEDTVYDLKVQVLAACDAMDPFRGLYARNLKLTKERQRLPDFSSNTNYLISSTLISAVWPTKPLQGHISVFVHLPSRTTLGKRRLAHNGSSDDFDFVRDSKVLTFAPSELGKPGKYKSLQGNSDQRILDDRPEADQVPPASLLYHGFGRFMDSFTDKGIRVESRRVNGLDALGVILGRELTAAAIGGVYFDGHYCGPHKAVTCVVEFKNELVDINSMPMIELTGYVARSRKQSSDYQSGPLFKGWNVPSLGLTVVGPYVTFYGVIFLGRSQWRLVPLTPTLSCVESACEGNDRMALYAAFSGAFSLLRHIDEDAQRYRLELPTLPHADRRFPYVSELPKYPPSAENAENEILRFRILRYLFPDTPPYRQLYIAKTLNGPEREIVVKFTRRYSIELHAFCANRERAPSILGFGQVPGGWFVVAMDYISEAVFPSHSTDLPRLRDQWTHDLRTLVDSFHEQGLVHGDLRQPNMICHGERIMLIDFDWGGRVGEASYPHARLNPQLTIGRQSVGGEITKNDDDRILQQTLQEF
;
A
#
# COMPACT_ATOMS: atom_id res chain seq x y z
N MET A 1 26.06 38.64 -18.50
CA MET A 1 27.00 37.59 -18.95
C MET A 1 26.57 36.27 -18.33
N PRO A 2 26.41 35.20 -19.12
CA PRO A 2 25.98 33.91 -18.61
C PRO A 2 27.15 33.19 -17.93
N THR A 3 26.95 32.74 -16.69
CA THR A 3 27.86 31.81 -16.01
C THR A 3 27.67 30.42 -16.61
N THR A 4 28.67 29.99 -17.38
CA THR A 4 28.82 28.63 -17.89
C THR A 4 28.83 27.62 -16.73
N ARG A 5 27.86 26.72 -16.71
CA ARG A 5 27.90 25.50 -15.89
C ARG A 5 29.17 24.73 -16.25
N SER A 6 30.04 24.54 -15.27
CA SER A 6 31.14 23.56 -15.31
C SER A 6 30.57 22.21 -15.74
N ALA A 7 31.02 21.68 -16.89
CA ALA A 7 30.71 20.32 -17.31
C ALA A 7 31.19 19.36 -16.21
N ALA A 8 30.28 18.56 -15.66
CA ALA A 8 30.60 17.51 -14.70
C ALA A 8 31.64 16.56 -15.33
N ARG A 9 32.82 16.43 -14.71
CA ARG A 9 33.85 15.49 -15.19
C ARG A 9 33.49 14.10 -14.69
N ASN A 10 33.30 13.16 -15.62
CA ASN A 10 33.14 11.75 -15.29
C ASN A 10 34.42 11.22 -14.61
N TYR A 11 34.25 10.29 -13.68
CA TYR A 11 35.33 9.58 -13.00
C TYR A 11 35.75 8.35 -13.81
N GLU A 12 37.04 8.21 -14.09
CA GLU A 12 37.58 7.00 -14.73
C GLU A 12 38.18 6.08 -13.65
N LEU A 13 37.56 4.91 -13.48
CA LEU A 13 37.92 3.91 -12.48
C LEU A 13 38.54 2.70 -13.16
N TRP A 14 39.66 2.20 -12.63
CA TRP A 14 40.33 1.02 -13.16
C TRP A 14 39.96 -0.21 -12.33
N CYS A 15 39.26 -1.15 -12.94
CA CYS A 15 38.80 -2.37 -12.28
C CYS A 15 39.84 -3.48 -12.43
N ILE A 16 40.04 -4.24 -11.35
CA ILE A 16 40.96 -5.38 -11.27
C ILE A 16 40.17 -6.59 -10.81
N ILE A 17 40.23 -7.70 -11.55
CA ILE A 17 39.53 -8.94 -11.17
C ILE A 17 40.41 -9.70 -10.17
N GLU A 18 39.82 -10.09 -9.03
CA GLU A 18 40.54 -10.84 -8.02
C GLU A 18 41.00 -12.20 -8.56
N GLY A 19 42.32 -12.41 -8.62
CA GLY A 19 42.94 -13.64 -9.11
C GLY A 19 43.31 -13.63 -10.59
N GLU A 20 43.09 -12.53 -11.31
CA GLU A 20 43.51 -12.33 -12.70
C GLU A 20 44.42 -11.09 -12.82
N ASP A 21 45.35 -11.11 -13.77
CA ASP A 21 46.31 -10.02 -13.99
C ASP A 21 45.76 -8.89 -14.89
N ASP A 22 44.53 -9.05 -15.40
CA ASP A 22 43.89 -8.14 -16.34
C ASP A 22 43.20 -6.97 -15.64
N THR A 23 43.33 -5.77 -16.23
CA THR A 23 42.68 -4.55 -15.76
C THR A 23 41.92 -3.86 -16.88
N PHE A 24 40.79 -3.25 -16.56
CA PHE A 24 39.97 -2.53 -17.55
C PHE A 24 39.37 -1.25 -16.96
N PRO A 25 39.22 -0.19 -17.77
CA PRO A 25 38.64 1.06 -17.31
C PRO A 25 37.11 1.03 -17.37
N VAL A 26 36.48 1.72 -16.42
CA VAL A 26 35.04 2.01 -16.40
C VAL A 26 34.85 3.49 -16.11
N THR A 27 34.05 4.18 -16.92
CA THR A 27 33.78 5.61 -16.78
C THR A 27 32.43 5.84 -16.12
N VAL A 28 32.44 6.51 -14.97
CA VAL A 28 31.27 6.69 -14.11
C VAL A 28 30.95 8.18 -13.95
N PRO A 29 29.75 8.63 -14.34
CA PRO A 29 29.23 9.95 -14.01
C PRO A 29 29.16 10.19 -12.48
N PRO A 30 29.30 11.44 -11.99
CA PRO A 30 29.23 11.74 -10.55
C PRO A 30 27.92 11.33 -9.86
N GLU A 31 26.84 11.21 -10.62
CA GLU A 31 25.49 10.84 -10.19
C GLU A 31 25.23 9.33 -10.07
N ASP A 32 26.14 8.49 -10.59
CA ASP A 32 25.97 7.04 -10.63
C ASP A 32 26.16 6.39 -9.26
N THR A 33 25.32 5.40 -8.96
CA THR A 33 25.39 4.63 -7.73
C THR A 33 26.37 3.46 -7.83
N VAL A 34 26.69 2.84 -6.68
CA VAL A 34 27.50 1.61 -6.64
C VAL A 34 26.86 0.47 -7.46
N TYR A 35 25.53 0.48 -7.63
CA TYR A 35 24.85 -0.50 -8.47
C TYR A 35 25.10 -0.24 -9.95
N ASP A 36 25.07 1.02 -10.38
CA ASP A 36 25.33 1.42 -11.77
C ASP A 36 26.77 1.10 -12.17
N LEU A 37 27.73 1.33 -11.27
CA LEU A 37 29.11 0.87 -11.44
C LEU A 37 29.21 -0.65 -11.61
N LYS A 38 28.46 -1.45 -10.83
CA LYS A 38 28.44 -2.92 -10.99
C LYS A 38 27.86 -3.36 -12.33
N VAL A 39 26.85 -2.65 -12.84
CA VAL A 39 26.27 -2.91 -14.16
C VAL A 39 27.30 -2.62 -15.25
N GLN A 40 28.02 -1.50 -15.17
CA GLN A 40 29.05 -1.14 -16.15
C GLN A 40 30.25 -2.08 -16.10
N VAL A 41 30.67 -2.52 -14.91
CA VAL A 41 31.72 -3.54 -14.76
C VAL A 41 31.30 -4.87 -15.39
N LEU A 42 30.05 -5.30 -15.20
CA LEU A 42 29.55 -6.50 -15.87
C LEU A 42 29.44 -6.33 -17.37
N ALA A 43 29.03 -5.17 -17.86
CA ALA A 43 28.98 -4.89 -19.30
C ALA A 43 30.38 -4.94 -19.93
N ALA A 44 31.41 -4.47 -19.23
CA ALA A 44 32.81 -4.56 -19.67
C ALA A 44 33.36 -6.00 -19.65
N CYS A 45 32.83 -6.87 -18.78
CA CYS A 45 33.27 -8.24 -18.59
C CYS A 45 32.32 -9.31 -19.17
N ASP A 46 31.21 -8.96 -19.82
CA ASP A 46 30.16 -9.92 -20.22
C ASP A 46 30.66 -11.01 -21.18
N ALA A 47 31.76 -10.73 -21.89
CA ALA A 47 32.44 -11.70 -22.76
C ALA A 47 33.38 -12.67 -22.01
N MET A 48 33.70 -12.43 -20.73
CA MET A 48 34.62 -13.21 -19.91
C MET A 48 33.85 -14.25 -19.09
N ASP A 49 34.24 -15.54 -19.20
CA ASP A 49 33.61 -16.64 -18.46
C ASP A 49 34.33 -16.82 -17.11
N PRO A 50 33.92 -16.02 -16.11
CA PRO A 50 32.74 -16.39 -15.33
C PRO A 50 31.69 -15.28 -15.10
N PHE A 51 31.79 -14.14 -15.77
CA PHE A 51 30.85 -13.01 -15.63
C PHE A 51 29.61 -13.14 -16.51
N ARG A 52 29.66 -14.00 -17.52
CA ARG A 52 28.58 -14.21 -18.48
C ARG A 52 27.29 -14.66 -17.78
N GLY A 53 26.24 -13.83 -17.87
CA GLY A 53 24.95 -14.09 -17.23
C GLY A 53 24.92 -13.87 -15.70
N LEU A 54 25.95 -13.27 -15.13
CA LEU A 54 25.97 -12.83 -13.72
C LEU A 54 25.15 -11.54 -13.59
N TYR A 55 24.32 -11.42 -12.54
CA TYR A 55 23.59 -10.18 -12.26
C TYR A 55 24.42 -9.22 -11.42
N ALA A 56 24.31 -7.90 -11.66
CA ALA A 56 25.07 -6.84 -10.97
C ALA A 56 25.02 -6.94 -9.44
N ARG A 57 23.89 -7.34 -8.86
CA ARG A 57 23.75 -7.53 -7.41
C ARG A 57 24.67 -8.62 -6.81
N ASN A 58 25.08 -9.60 -7.62
CA ASN A 58 25.94 -10.70 -7.20
C ASN A 58 27.43 -10.33 -7.29
N LEU A 59 27.76 -9.23 -7.98
CA LEU A 59 29.10 -8.69 -8.06
C LEU A 59 29.46 -7.98 -6.76
N LYS A 60 30.59 -8.35 -6.14
CA LYS A 60 31.13 -7.65 -4.98
C LYS A 60 32.28 -6.76 -5.42
N LEU A 61 32.17 -5.48 -5.11
CA LEU A 61 33.22 -4.50 -5.34
C LEU A 61 33.80 -4.09 -3.99
N THR A 62 35.11 -4.14 -3.86
CA THR A 62 35.80 -3.72 -2.64
C THR A 62 36.82 -2.65 -2.99
N LYS A 63 36.81 -1.56 -2.22
CA LYS A 63 37.85 -0.54 -2.28
C LYS A 63 38.86 -0.84 -1.18
N GLU A 64 40.14 -0.91 -1.51
CA GLU A 64 41.15 -1.22 -0.50
C GLU A 64 41.40 -0.02 0.43
N ARG A 65 41.27 -0.25 1.74
CA ARG A 65 41.81 0.58 2.84
C ARG A 65 42.72 -0.35 3.62
N GLN A 66 44.02 -0.10 3.66
CA GLN A 66 44.89 -0.84 4.56
C GLN A 66 44.45 -0.59 6.01
N ARG A 67 44.31 -1.66 6.81
CA ARG A 67 44.12 -1.59 8.27
C ARG A 67 45.43 -1.12 8.91
N LEU A 68 45.38 -0.03 9.66
CA LEU A 68 46.33 0.22 10.75
C LEU A 68 45.67 -0.19 12.09
N PRO A 69 46.43 -0.78 13.03
CA PRO A 69 45.92 -1.12 14.35
C PRO A 69 45.68 0.19 15.12
N ASP A 70 44.57 0.22 15.86
CA ASP A 70 44.05 1.35 16.65
C ASP A 70 43.34 2.45 15.85
N PHE A 71 42.04 2.29 15.59
CA PHE A 71 41.02 3.34 15.74
C PHE A 71 39.60 2.79 15.50
N SER A 72 38.66 3.12 16.39
CA SER A 72 37.26 2.69 16.35
C SER A 72 36.38 3.62 15.50
N SER A 73 35.50 3.00 14.70
CA SER A 73 34.18 3.41 14.17
C SER A 73 33.84 4.88 13.84
N ASN A 74 33.08 5.01 12.74
CA ASN A 74 32.26 6.13 12.27
C ASN A 74 32.95 7.20 11.43
N THR A 75 32.82 7.05 10.10
CA THR A 75 32.35 8.11 9.17
C THR A 75 32.29 7.55 7.74
N ASN A 76 31.11 7.65 7.12
CA ASN A 76 30.94 7.65 5.67
C ASN A 76 31.51 8.97 5.15
N TYR A 77 32.60 8.96 4.36
CA TYR A 77 32.95 9.86 3.25
C TYR A 77 34.38 9.54 2.74
N LEU A 78 34.64 9.84 1.46
CA LEU A 78 35.93 9.69 0.79
C LEU A 78 36.93 10.73 1.29
N ILE A 79 38.14 10.31 1.67
CA ILE A 79 39.27 11.19 1.97
C ILE A 79 40.51 10.70 1.18
N SER A 80 41.29 11.68 0.72
CA SER A 80 42.38 11.61 -0.24
C SER A 80 43.64 10.85 0.22
N SER A 81 44.26 10.21 -0.78
CA SER A 81 45.69 9.97 -1.07
C SER A 81 46.59 9.22 -0.09
N THR A 82 46.98 7.99 -0.48
CA THR A 82 48.40 7.55 -0.49
C THR A 82 48.60 6.48 -1.60
N LEU A 83 49.76 6.49 -2.26
CA LEU A 83 50.11 5.72 -3.46
C LEU A 83 50.26 4.21 -3.23
N ILE A 84 49.71 3.42 -4.16
CA ILE A 84 49.78 1.93 -4.25
C ILE A 84 51.19 1.40 -4.60
N SER A 85 52.19 2.28 -4.77
CA SER A 85 53.56 1.87 -5.12
C SER A 85 54.30 1.07 -4.04
N ALA A 86 53.74 0.95 -2.84
CA ALA A 86 54.36 0.22 -1.71
C ALA A 86 54.04 -1.29 -1.69
N VAL A 87 53.05 -1.77 -2.47
CA VAL A 87 52.56 -3.16 -2.42
C VAL A 87 52.85 -3.95 -3.70
N TRP A 88 52.89 -3.28 -4.86
CA TRP A 88 53.27 -3.89 -6.14
C TRP A 88 54.21 -2.98 -6.95
N PRO A 89 55.49 -3.35 -7.14
CA PRO A 89 56.45 -2.53 -7.88
C PRO A 89 56.17 -2.45 -9.39
N THR A 90 55.38 -3.38 -9.94
CA THR A 90 55.23 -3.57 -11.40
C THR A 90 53.88 -3.17 -11.98
N LYS A 91 52.90 -2.70 -11.18
CA LYS A 91 51.62 -2.06 -11.59
C LYS A 91 50.85 -1.64 -10.31
N PRO A 92 50.06 -0.54 -10.30
CA PRO A 92 49.31 0.01 -11.45
C PRO A 92 49.71 1.45 -11.85
N LEU A 93 49.18 1.85 -13.02
CA LEU A 93 49.38 3.15 -13.69
C LEU A 93 49.21 4.34 -12.73
N GLN A 94 50.23 5.20 -12.67
CA GLN A 94 50.24 6.43 -11.87
C GLN A 94 48.98 7.27 -12.13
N GLY A 95 48.21 7.58 -11.08
CA GLY A 95 47.20 8.65 -11.09
C GLY A 95 45.72 8.22 -11.11
N HIS A 96 45.37 6.93 -11.09
CA HIS A 96 43.98 6.47 -11.18
C HIS A 96 43.45 5.76 -9.91
N ILE A 97 42.12 5.76 -9.72
CA ILE A 97 41.43 5.04 -8.62
C ILE A 97 41.17 3.59 -9.06
N SER A 98 41.59 2.61 -8.25
CA SER A 98 41.38 1.19 -8.54
C SER A 98 40.25 0.56 -7.71
N VAL A 99 39.51 -0.38 -8.30
CA VAL A 99 38.41 -1.14 -7.67
C VAL A 99 38.61 -2.64 -7.88
N PHE A 100 38.54 -3.44 -6.81
CA PHE A 100 38.64 -4.90 -6.92
C PHE A 100 37.27 -5.55 -7.13
N VAL A 101 37.21 -6.47 -8.11
CA VAL A 101 36.03 -7.20 -8.52
C VAL A 101 36.15 -8.65 -8.03
N HIS A 102 35.27 -9.05 -7.11
CA HIS A 102 35.29 -10.39 -6.52
C HIS A 102 34.23 -11.29 -7.16
N LEU A 103 34.66 -12.47 -7.61
CA LEU A 103 33.80 -13.52 -8.14
C LEU A 103 33.24 -14.42 -7.03
N PRO A 104 31.96 -14.82 -7.09
CA PRO A 104 31.42 -15.79 -6.13
C PRO A 104 32.10 -17.16 -6.29
N SER A 105 32.59 -17.73 -5.19
CA SER A 105 33.39 -18.97 -5.22
C SER A 105 32.63 -20.18 -5.79
N ARG A 106 33.28 -20.92 -6.71
CA ARG A 106 32.77 -22.12 -7.42
C ARG A 106 32.27 -23.27 -6.52
N THR A 107 32.54 -23.25 -5.21
CA THR A 107 32.09 -24.25 -4.24
C THR A 107 30.61 -24.14 -3.84
N THR A 108 29.90 -23.07 -4.21
CA THR A 108 28.46 -22.89 -3.90
C THR A 108 27.51 -23.38 -5.00
N LEU A 109 28.04 -23.91 -6.11
CA LEU A 109 27.26 -24.54 -7.19
C LEU A 109 27.05 -26.04 -6.93
N GLY A 110 26.39 -26.34 -5.81
CA GLY A 110 25.93 -27.69 -5.47
C GLY A 110 24.41 -27.74 -5.47
N LYS A 111 23.80 -28.24 -6.55
CA LYS A 111 22.38 -28.63 -6.69
C LYS A 111 21.35 -27.49 -6.56
N ARG A 112 21.31 -26.55 -7.51
CA ARG A 112 20.04 -25.93 -7.91
C ARG A 112 19.81 -26.17 -9.39
N ARG A 113 18.59 -26.66 -9.67
CA ARG A 113 18.09 -27.08 -10.98
C ARG A 113 18.45 -26.07 -12.07
N LEU A 114 18.91 -26.63 -13.19
CA LEU A 114 18.98 -25.98 -14.49
C LEU A 114 17.68 -25.24 -14.81
N ALA A 115 17.87 -24.11 -15.48
CA ALA A 115 16.89 -23.09 -15.83
C ALA A 115 15.54 -23.65 -16.30
N HIS A 116 14.47 -23.08 -15.74
CA HIS A 116 13.21 -22.97 -16.46
C HIS A 116 13.07 -21.50 -16.89
N ASN A 117 13.14 -21.29 -18.21
CA ASN A 117 12.73 -20.05 -18.86
C ASN A 117 11.22 -19.90 -18.68
N GLY A 118 10.79 -18.79 -18.08
CA GLY A 118 9.37 -18.40 -17.99
C GLY A 118 9.04 -17.72 -16.67
N SER A 119 8.71 -16.42 -16.74
CA SER A 119 8.20 -15.52 -15.68
C SER A 119 8.82 -15.72 -14.28
N SER A 120 9.64 -14.78 -13.80
CA SER A 120 10.10 -14.80 -12.41
C SER A 120 8.91 -14.84 -11.45
N ASP A 121 8.62 -16.02 -10.93
CA ASP A 121 7.57 -16.26 -9.95
C ASP A 121 7.93 -15.44 -8.69
N ASP A 122 7.04 -14.57 -8.23
CA ASP A 122 7.16 -13.80 -6.98
C ASP A 122 7.62 -14.68 -5.80
N PHE A 123 7.34 -15.98 -5.88
CA PHE A 123 7.66 -17.04 -4.93
C PHE A 123 9.15 -17.21 -4.60
N ASP A 124 10.05 -17.03 -5.57
CA ASP A 124 11.49 -17.23 -5.32
C ASP A 124 12.10 -16.07 -4.53
N PHE A 125 11.56 -14.86 -4.65
CA PHE A 125 12.00 -13.69 -3.86
C PHE A 125 11.45 -13.71 -2.42
N VAL A 126 10.29 -14.34 -2.21
CA VAL A 126 9.64 -14.47 -0.89
C VAL A 126 10.51 -15.27 0.09
N ARG A 127 11.09 -16.39 -0.36
CA ARG A 127 11.69 -17.40 0.53
C ARG A 127 12.86 -16.89 1.38
N ASP A 128 13.57 -15.87 0.90
CA ASP A 128 14.79 -15.32 1.50
C ASP A 128 14.55 -13.97 2.20
N SER A 129 13.30 -13.51 2.32
CA SER A 129 13.00 -12.22 2.95
C SER A 129 13.28 -12.24 4.46
N LYS A 130 13.67 -11.07 5.01
CA LYS A 130 13.96 -10.93 6.45
C LYS A 130 12.74 -11.20 7.33
N VAL A 131 11.54 -10.84 6.86
CA VAL A 131 10.27 -11.12 7.53
C VAL A 131 10.05 -12.62 7.74
N LEU A 132 10.48 -13.44 6.78
CA LEU A 132 10.32 -14.89 6.84
C LEU A 132 11.47 -15.62 7.53
N THR A 133 12.69 -15.07 7.44
CA THR A 133 13.90 -15.70 7.98
C THR A 133 14.14 -15.37 9.45
N PHE A 134 13.84 -14.15 9.92
CA PHE A 134 13.97 -13.80 11.34
C PHE A 134 12.89 -14.46 12.18
N ALA A 135 13.24 -14.89 13.39
CA ALA A 135 12.24 -15.33 14.36
C ALA A 135 11.27 -14.17 14.65
N PRO A 136 9.95 -14.41 14.77
CA PRO A 136 8.95 -13.38 15.09
C PRO A 136 9.36 -12.48 16.25
N SER A 137 9.80 -13.07 17.36
CA SER A 137 10.29 -12.35 18.53
C SER A 137 11.56 -11.53 18.28
N GLU A 138 12.40 -11.91 17.31
CA GLU A 138 13.52 -11.08 16.85
C GLU A 138 13.08 -10.00 15.87
N LEU A 139 12.13 -10.29 14.98
CA LEU A 139 11.56 -9.35 14.02
C LEU A 139 10.89 -8.17 14.73
N GLY A 140 10.17 -8.43 15.82
CA GLY A 140 9.51 -7.42 16.65
C GLY A 140 10.44 -6.59 17.53
N LYS A 141 11.76 -6.88 17.59
CA LYS A 141 12.71 -6.04 18.34
C LYS A 141 12.82 -4.65 17.66
N PRO A 142 12.77 -3.53 18.41
CA PRO A 142 12.75 -2.19 17.83
C PRO A 142 13.87 -1.92 16.82
N GLY A 143 15.11 -2.35 17.11
CA GLY A 143 16.25 -2.17 16.21
C GLY A 143 16.13 -2.97 14.90
N LYS A 144 15.54 -4.17 14.94
CA LYS A 144 15.36 -5.03 13.77
C LYS A 144 14.20 -4.53 12.91
N TYR A 145 13.06 -4.17 13.52
CA TYR A 145 11.96 -3.50 12.83
C TYR A 145 12.44 -2.21 12.15
N LYS A 146 13.16 -1.33 12.87
CA LYS A 146 13.69 -0.08 12.31
C LYS A 146 14.64 -0.33 11.12
N SER A 147 15.50 -1.34 11.21
CA SER A 147 16.36 -1.74 10.10
C SER A 147 15.58 -2.28 8.90
N LEU A 148 14.48 -3.01 9.14
CA LEU A 148 13.63 -3.56 8.09
C LEU A 148 12.85 -2.47 7.36
N GLN A 149 12.36 -1.45 8.08
CA GLN A 149 11.62 -0.32 7.51
C GLN A 149 12.42 0.49 6.49
N GLY A 150 13.77 0.45 6.56
CA GLY A 150 14.65 1.06 5.57
C GLY A 150 14.75 0.33 4.23
N ASN A 151 14.10 -0.84 4.07
CA ASN A 151 14.07 -1.59 2.82
C ASN A 151 12.66 -1.56 2.22
N SER A 152 12.47 -0.82 1.12
CA SER A 152 11.17 -0.64 0.46
C SER A 152 10.47 -1.95 0.07
N ASP A 153 11.23 -2.98 -0.29
CA ASP A 153 10.67 -4.25 -0.81
C ASP A 153 10.30 -5.25 0.29
N GLN A 154 10.74 -5.02 1.53
CA GLN A 154 10.56 -5.96 2.64
C GLN A 154 9.97 -5.34 3.90
N ARG A 155 9.75 -4.02 3.91
CA ARG A 155 9.14 -3.35 5.06
C ARG A 155 7.72 -3.84 5.30
N ILE A 156 7.32 -3.85 6.57
CA ILE A 156 5.94 -4.10 6.98
C ILE A 156 5.19 -2.78 6.81
N LEU A 157 4.10 -2.80 6.05
CA LEU A 157 3.30 -1.60 5.78
C LEU A 157 2.30 -1.45 6.94
N ASP A 158 2.61 -0.58 7.89
CA ASP A 158 1.85 -0.34 9.12
C ASP A 158 1.66 1.16 9.45
N ASP A 159 1.80 2.02 8.43
CA ASP A 159 1.65 3.48 8.47
C ASP A 159 2.64 4.19 9.40
N ARG A 160 3.79 3.58 9.68
CA ARG A 160 4.86 4.13 10.52
C ARG A 160 6.19 4.24 9.78
N PRO A 161 6.92 5.37 9.93
CA PRO A 161 6.54 6.58 10.67
C PRO A 161 5.48 7.44 9.96
N GLU A 162 5.23 7.18 8.68
CA GLU A 162 4.31 7.92 7.82
C GLU A 162 3.33 6.95 7.14
N ALA A 163 2.19 7.48 6.73
CA ALA A 163 1.17 6.69 6.04
C ALA A 163 1.73 5.98 4.81
N ASP A 164 1.48 4.69 4.70
CA ASP A 164 1.93 3.91 3.55
C ASP A 164 1.10 4.24 2.32
N GLN A 165 1.73 4.14 1.16
CA GLN A 165 1.02 4.31 -0.10
C GLN A 165 0.21 3.05 -0.51
N VAL A 166 -0.75 2.64 0.32
CA VAL A 166 -1.54 1.41 0.14
C VAL A 166 -3.02 1.67 0.46
N PRO A 167 -3.96 1.01 -0.24
CA PRO A 167 -5.37 1.10 0.12
C PRO A 167 -5.65 0.60 1.55
N PRO A 168 -6.64 1.17 2.24
CA PRO A 168 -7.13 0.66 3.51
C PRO A 168 -7.47 -0.83 3.45
N ALA A 169 -7.26 -1.57 4.55
CA ALA A 169 -7.46 -3.02 4.59
C ALA A 169 -8.87 -3.47 4.16
N SER A 170 -9.91 -2.69 4.45
CA SER A 170 -11.29 -2.95 3.98
C SER A 170 -11.41 -3.05 2.46
N LEU A 171 -10.59 -2.31 1.73
CA LEU A 171 -10.56 -2.34 0.27
C LEU A 171 -9.70 -3.50 -0.27
N LEU A 172 -8.74 -3.97 0.52
CA LEU A 172 -7.86 -5.10 0.17
C LEU A 172 -8.52 -6.46 0.42
N TYR A 173 -9.46 -6.54 1.38
CA TYR A 173 -10.31 -7.71 1.63
C TYR A 173 -11.64 -7.32 2.28
N HIS A 174 -12.74 -7.71 1.64
CA HIS A 174 -14.10 -7.33 2.04
C HIS A 174 -14.49 -7.84 3.44
N GLY A 175 -13.92 -8.97 3.89
CA GLY A 175 -14.16 -9.49 5.25
C GLY A 175 -13.70 -8.52 6.33
N PHE A 176 -12.60 -7.79 6.14
CA PHE A 176 -12.17 -6.75 7.07
C PHE A 176 -13.16 -5.59 7.16
N GLY A 177 -13.84 -5.26 6.04
CA GLY A 177 -14.93 -4.29 6.04
C GLY A 177 -16.13 -4.77 6.87
N ARG A 178 -16.58 -6.02 6.64
CA ARG A 178 -17.68 -6.62 7.42
C ARG A 178 -17.38 -6.69 8.91
N PHE A 179 -16.12 -6.98 9.28
CA PHE A 179 -15.67 -6.93 10.68
C PHE A 179 -15.90 -5.53 11.27
N MET A 180 -15.45 -4.48 10.58
CA MET A 180 -15.60 -3.10 11.06
C MET A 180 -17.06 -2.67 11.14
N ASP A 181 -17.91 -3.13 10.22
CA ASP A 181 -19.35 -2.85 10.24
C ASP A 181 -20.04 -3.54 11.45
N SER A 182 -19.55 -4.73 11.82
CA SER A 182 -20.05 -5.52 12.97
C SER A 182 -19.70 -4.93 14.34
N PHE A 183 -18.83 -3.89 14.39
CA PHE A 183 -18.43 -3.19 15.62
C PHE A 183 -19.58 -2.41 16.29
N THR A 184 -20.81 -2.51 15.76
CA THR A 184 -21.98 -1.75 16.20
C THR A 184 -22.99 -2.50 17.08
N ASP A 185 -22.73 -3.74 17.57
CA ASP A 185 -23.74 -4.44 18.42
C ASP A 185 -23.20 -5.47 19.48
N LYS A 186 -24.06 -5.78 20.48
CA LYS A 186 -23.86 -6.25 21.89
C LYS A 186 -23.12 -7.57 22.20
N GLY A 187 -22.97 -7.87 23.51
CA GLY A 187 -22.02 -8.89 23.97
C GLY A 187 -22.07 -9.60 25.33
N ILE A 188 -20.93 -10.22 25.71
CA ILE A 188 -20.78 -11.28 26.75
C ILE A 188 -19.31 -11.40 27.28
N ARG A 189 -19.11 -11.62 28.61
CA ARG A 189 -17.82 -11.78 29.35
C ARG A 189 -17.32 -13.24 29.45
N VAL A 190 -16.00 -13.46 29.69
CA VAL A 190 -15.36 -14.50 30.58
C VAL A 190 -13.83 -14.23 30.79
N GLU A 191 -13.25 -14.81 31.85
CA GLU A 191 -11.85 -14.74 32.36
C GLU A 191 -11.00 -16.03 32.28
N SER A 192 -9.69 -15.84 32.59
CA SER A 192 -8.53 -16.73 32.87
C SER A 192 -7.55 -16.91 31.71
N ARG A 193 -6.23 -16.70 31.95
CA ARG A 193 -5.43 -15.83 31.05
C ARG A 193 -4.61 -16.43 29.90
N ARG A 194 -4.09 -17.66 29.94
CA ARG A 194 -3.30 -18.21 28.80
C ARG A 194 -3.81 -19.53 28.26
N VAL A 195 -3.82 -20.60 29.06
CA VAL A 195 -4.45 -21.88 28.65
C VAL A 195 -5.96 -21.71 28.60
N ASN A 196 -6.56 -21.32 29.73
CA ASN A 196 -7.97 -20.95 29.78
C ASN A 196 -8.29 -19.77 28.83
N GLY A 197 -7.29 -18.91 28.54
CA GLY A 197 -7.46 -17.78 27.64
C GLY A 197 -7.57 -18.25 26.20
N LEU A 198 -6.72 -19.20 25.81
CA LEU A 198 -6.74 -19.84 24.50
C LEU A 198 -8.00 -20.69 24.32
N ASP A 199 -8.41 -21.45 25.34
CA ASP A 199 -9.65 -22.22 25.34
C ASP A 199 -10.88 -21.31 25.24
N ALA A 200 -10.94 -20.24 26.05
CA ALA A 200 -12.03 -19.27 26.01
C ALA A 200 -12.09 -18.54 24.67
N LEU A 201 -10.94 -18.09 24.14
CA LEU A 201 -10.86 -17.49 22.81
C LEU A 201 -11.28 -18.48 21.73
N GLY A 202 -10.92 -19.75 21.87
CA GLY A 202 -11.33 -20.79 20.94
C GLY A 202 -12.85 -20.99 20.95
N VAL A 203 -13.48 -20.99 22.13
CA VAL A 203 -14.94 -21.03 22.28
C VAL A 203 -15.59 -19.78 21.66
N ILE A 204 -15.08 -18.58 21.96
CA ILE A 204 -15.62 -17.31 21.46
C ILE A 204 -15.50 -17.21 19.93
N LEU A 205 -14.37 -17.62 19.37
CA LEU A 205 -14.10 -17.61 17.93
C LEU A 205 -14.66 -18.85 17.21
N GLY A 206 -15.23 -19.80 17.96
CA GLY A 206 -15.76 -21.07 17.44
C GLY A 206 -14.71 -21.91 16.71
N ARG A 207 -13.45 -21.88 17.15
CA ARG A 207 -12.31 -22.60 16.57
C ARG A 207 -11.42 -23.17 17.65
N GLU A 208 -10.89 -24.36 17.45
CA GLU A 208 -9.87 -24.91 18.34
C GLU A 208 -8.54 -24.19 18.08
N LEU A 209 -8.13 -23.32 19.00
CA LEU A 209 -6.84 -22.64 18.96
C LEU A 209 -5.79 -23.52 19.63
N THR A 210 -4.63 -23.67 19.00
CA THR A 210 -3.55 -24.53 19.52
C THR A 210 -2.26 -23.74 19.74
N ALA A 211 -1.56 -24.05 20.83
CA ALA A 211 -0.20 -23.58 21.09
C ALA A 211 0.78 -24.66 20.61
N ALA A 212 1.15 -24.59 19.32
CA ALA A 212 2.06 -25.56 18.72
C ALA A 212 3.11 -24.86 17.84
N ALA A 213 4.25 -25.53 17.63
CA ALA A 213 5.32 -24.97 16.81
C ALA A 213 5.04 -25.15 15.31
N ILE A 214 5.28 -24.10 14.51
CA ILE A 214 5.23 -24.15 13.05
C ILE A 214 6.63 -23.83 12.51
N GLY A 215 7.35 -24.86 12.03
CA GLY A 215 8.75 -24.76 11.54
C GLY A 215 9.77 -24.35 12.59
N GLY A 216 9.67 -24.93 13.79
CA GLY A 216 10.65 -24.75 14.88
C GLY A 216 10.46 -23.50 15.73
N VAL A 217 9.35 -22.78 15.56
CA VAL A 217 9.04 -21.59 16.36
C VAL A 217 7.70 -21.76 17.05
N TYR A 218 7.68 -21.47 18.34
CA TYR A 218 6.51 -21.62 19.21
C TYR A 218 5.54 -20.45 19.06
N PHE A 219 4.25 -20.77 19.05
CA PHE A 219 3.14 -19.84 18.96
C PHE A 219 2.42 -19.83 20.30
N ASP A 220 2.02 -18.64 20.71
CA ASP A 220 1.17 -18.45 21.89
C ASP A 220 -0.25 -19.01 21.66
N GLY A 221 -0.77 -18.85 20.43
CA GLY A 221 -2.00 -19.48 19.97
C GLY A 221 -2.22 -19.29 18.48
N HIS A 222 -2.71 -20.30 17.78
CA HIS A 222 -3.09 -20.16 16.37
C HIS A 222 -4.20 -21.12 15.95
N TYR A 223 -4.85 -20.79 14.83
CA TYR A 223 -5.74 -21.68 14.10
C TYR A 223 -5.33 -21.73 12.63
N CYS A 224 -5.24 -22.96 12.11
CA CYS A 224 -5.02 -23.24 10.69
C CYS A 224 -6.38 -23.43 10.01
N GLY A 225 -6.67 -22.60 9.02
CA GLY A 225 -7.92 -22.71 8.27
C GLY A 225 -7.95 -23.93 7.35
N PRO A 226 -9.07 -24.14 6.64
CA PRO A 226 -9.26 -25.25 5.70
C PRO A 226 -8.16 -25.35 4.64
N HIS A 227 -7.49 -24.23 4.32
CA HIS A 227 -6.36 -24.16 3.39
C HIS A 227 -5.01 -24.63 3.97
N LYS A 228 -4.98 -25.09 5.23
CA LYS A 228 -3.79 -25.53 5.99
C LYS A 228 -2.75 -24.43 6.25
N ALA A 229 -3.08 -23.16 6.01
CA ALA A 229 -2.27 -22.04 6.51
C ALA A 229 -2.98 -21.37 7.69
N VAL A 230 -2.18 -20.67 8.49
CA VAL A 230 -2.65 -19.95 9.66
C VAL A 230 -3.60 -18.83 9.24
N THR A 231 -4.81 -18.91 9.76
CA THR A 231 -5.91 -17.96 9.51
C THR A 231 -6.17 -17.07 10.72
N CYS A 232 -5.82 -17.55 11.92
CA CYS A 232 -5.86 -16.77 13.16
C CYS A 232 -4.55 -16.94 13.93
N VAL A 233 -3.99 -15.85 14.45
CA VAL A 233 -2.86 -15.86 15.39
C VAL A 233 -3.23 -15.05 16.62
N VAL A 234 -2.85 -15.55 17.79
CA VAL A 234 -2.96 -14.87 19.09
C VAL A 234 -1.57 -14.74 19.70
N GLU A 235 -1.25 -13.55 20.17
CA GLU A 235 0.01 -13.24 20.87
C GLU A 235 -0.28 -12.70 22.28
N PHE A 236 0.27 -13.34 23.32
CA PHE A 236 0.07 -12.99 24.72
C PHE A 236 1.31 -12.31 25.32
N LYS A 237 1.17 -11.07 25.81
CA LYS A 237 2.16 -10.44 26.70
C LYS A 237 1.56 -10.20 28.07
N ASN A 238 2.39 -10.35 29.12
CA ASN A 238 1.91 -10.28 30.49
C ASN A 238 1.50 -8.87 30.92
N GLU A 239 2.26 -7.86 30.50
CA GLU A 239 2.03 -6.45 30.82
C GLU A 239 2.44 -5.56 29.65
N LEU A 240 1.97 -4.31 29.63
CA LEU A 240 2.40 -3.30 28.64
C LEU A 240 3.86 -2.89 28.81
N VAL A 241 4.38 -2.99 30.05
CA VAL A 241 5.77 -2.69 30.40
C VAL A 241 6.65 -3.92 30.25
N ASP A 242 7.96 -3.71 30.06
CA ASP A 242 8.97 -4.77 29.87
C ASP A 242 8.76 -5.67 28.64
N ILE A 243 7.97 -5.20 27.67
CA ILE A 243 7.84 -5.84 26.36
C ILE A 243 9.11 -5.57 25.54
N ASN A 244 9.93 -6.62 25.37
CA ASN A 244 11.16 -6.57 24.58
C ASN A 244 10.96 -6.75 23.07
N SER A 245 9.73 -7.04 22.62
CA SER A 245 9.39 -7.26 21.22
C SER A 245 7.92 -6.92 20.91
N MET A 246 7.69 -6.26 19.79
CA MET A 246 6.40 -5.69 19.40
C MET A 246 5.38 -6.78 19.02
N PRO A 247 4.33 -7.03 19.83
CA PRO A 247 3.45 -8.21 19.68
C PRO A 247 2.75 -8.31 18.32
N MET A 248 2.31 -7.18 17.78
CA MET A 248 1.64 -7.11 16.48
C MET A 248 2.59 -7.41 15.30
N ILE A 249 3.89 -7.16 15.46
CA ILE A 249 4.91 -7.50 14.46
C ILE A 249 5.27 -8.98 14.55
N GLU A 250 5.36 -9.53 15.77
CA GLU A 250 5.51 -10.97 15.97
C GLU A 250 4.37 -11.73 15.28
N LEU A 251 3.13 -11.28 15.49
CA LEU A 251 1.93 -11.79 14.82
C LEU A 251 2.07 -11.87 13.30
N THR A 252 2.53 -10.79 12.68
CA THR A 252 2.74 -10.74 11.22
C THR A 252 3.80 -11.75 10.78
N GLY A 253 4.90 -11.87 11.53
CA GLY A 253 5.94 -12.85 11.28
C GLY A 253 5.44 -14.30 11.37
N TYR A 254 4.55 -14.59 12.32
CA TYR A 254 3.89 -15.88 12.48
C TYR A 254 3.03 -16.24 11.26
N VAL A 255 2.15 -15.34 10.84
CA VAL A 255 1.31 -15.53 9.63
C VAL A 255 2.19 -15.77 8.40
N ALA A 256 3.23 -14.96 8.23
CA ALA A 256 4.13 -15.07 7.09
C ALA A 256 4.82 -16.44 7.02
N ARG A 257 5.36 -16.91 8.15
CA ARG A 257 6.06 -18.19 8.22
C ARG A 257 5.16 -19.39 8.00
N SER A 258 3.94 -19.36 8.53
CA SER A 258 2.95 -20.40 8.27
C SER A 258 2.66 -20.52 6.78
N ARG A 259 2.43 -19.39 6.10
CA ARG A 259 2.22 -19.38 4.65
C ARG A 259 3.35 -20.05 3.89
N LYS A 260 4.62 -19.79 4.23
CA LYS A 260 5.79 -20.42 3.59
C LYS A 260 5.71 -21.95 3.68
N GLN A 261 5.37 -22.50 4.84
CA GLN A 261 5.27 -23.95 5.02
C GLN A 261 4.07 -24.55 4.29
N SER A 262 2.92 -23.87 4.31
CA SER A 262 1.72 -24.34 3.61
C SER A 262 1.84 -24.22 2.08
N SER A 263 2.67 -23.29 1.59
CA SER A 263 2.96 -23.15 0.16
C SER A 263 3.96 -24.17 -0.37
N ASP A 264 4.77 -24.76 0.51
CA ASP A 264 5.69 -25.85 0.17
C ASP A 264 4.94 -27.20 0.01
N TYR A 265 3.63 -27.23 0.26
CA TYR A 265 2.69 -28.33 0.03
C TYR A 265 1.69 -28.02 -1.11
N GLN A 266 0.83 -29.00 -1.47
CA GLN A 266 -0.18 -28.98 -2.56
C GLN A 266 -1.05 -27.71 -2.71
N SER A 267 -1.08 -26.81 -1.71
CA SER A 267 -1.80 -25.54 -1.68
C SER A 267 -1.09 -24.35 -2.34
N GLY A 268 0.13 -24.51 -2.88
CA GLY A 268 0.88 -23.43 -3.55
C GLY A 268 0.08 -22.58 -4.57
N PRO A 269 -0.69 -23.18 -5.50
CA PRO A 269 -1.47 -22.44 -6.50
C PRO A 269 -2.56 -21.53 -5.90
N LEU A 270 -3.19 -21.93 -4.79
CA LEU A 270 -4.20 -21.13 -4.08
C LEU A 270 -3.64 -19.75 -3.68
N PHE A 271 -2.41 -19.75 -3.18
CA PHE A 271 -1.76 -18.55 -2.68
C PHE A 271 -1.29 -17.60 -3.80
N LYS A 272 -1.28 -18.04 -5.06
CA LYS A 272 -0.98 -17.19 -6.23
C LYS A 272 -2.17 -16.32 -6.65
N GLY A 273 -3.40 -16.78 -6.40
CA GLY A 273 -4.63 -16.08 -6.78
C GLY A 273 -5.38 -15.39 -5.64
N TRP A 274 -4.92 -15.59 -4.40
CA TRP A 274 -5.59 -15.09 -3.19
C TRP A 274 -4.64 -14.28 -2.31
N ASN A 275 -5.11 -13.21 -1.69
CA ASN A 275 -4.33 -12.35 -0.79
C ASN A 275 -4.13 -12.94 0.62
N VAL A 276 -4.77 -14.08 0.91
CA VAL A 276 -4.58 -14.88 2.15
C VAL A 276 -4.70 -14.01 3.41
N PRO A 277 -5.89 -13.45 3.67
CA PRO A 277 -6.12 -12.68 4.88
C PRO A 277 -6.02 -13.57 6.12
N SER A 278 -5.50 -13.01 7.21
CA SER A 278 -5.50 -13.64 8.53
C SER A 278 -5.96 -12.63 9.58
N LEU A 279 -6.65 -13.13 10.59
CA LEU A 279 -6.96 -12.37 11.80
C LEU A 279 -5.79 -12.47 12.78
N GLY A 280 -5.39 -11.33 13.31
CA GLY A 280 -4.47 -11.23 14.43
C GLY A 280 -5.16 -10.75 15.70
N LEU A 281 -4.76 -11.32 16.83
CA LEU A 281 -5.17 -10.87 18.16
C LEU A 281 -3.94 -10.67 19.04
N THR A 282 -3.83 -9.53 19.70
CA THR A 282 -2.86 -9.36 20.80
C THR A 282 -3.60 -9.23 22.11
N VAL A 283 -3.19 -9.98 23.11
CA VAL A 283 -3.66 -9.86 24.50
C VAL A 283 -2.47 -9.43 25.34
N VAL A 284 -2.47 -8.18 25.80
CA VAL A 284 -1.37 -7.58 26.56
C VAL A 284 -1.90 -7.11 27.91
N GLY A 285 -1.56 -7.83 28.97
CA GLY A 285 -2.17 -7.60 30.29
C GLY A 285 -3.69 -7.71 30.19
N PRO A 286 -4.47 -6.68 30.59
CA PRO A 286 -5.91 -6.68 30.44
C PRO A 286 -6.39 -6.11 29.09
N TYR A 287 -5.52 -5.86 28.12
CA TYR A 287 -5.88 -5.19 26.87
C TYR A 287 -5.90 -6.14 25.68
N VAL A 288 -6.86 -5.94 24.78
CA VAL A 288 -7.05 -6.74 23.57
C VAL A 288 -7.10 -5.85 22.34
N THR A 289 -6.39 -6.23 21.28
CA THR A 289 -6.43 -5.54 19.98
C THR A 289 -6.52 -6.54 18.85
N PHE A 290 -7.43 -6.30 17.90
CA PHE A 290 -7.63 -7.13 16.71
C PHE A 290 -6.94 -6.49 15.51
N TYR A 291 -6.32 -7.32 14.67
CA TYR A 291 -5.55 -6.92 13.50
C TYR A 291 -5.98 -7.70 12.27
N GLY A 292 -5.96 -7.04 11.12
CA GLY A 292 -6.00 -7.68 9.82
C GLY A 292 -4.58 -7.80 9.29
N VAL A 293 -4.18 -9.02 8.93
CA VAL A 293 -2.90 -9.27 8.25
C VAL A 293 -3.20 -9.76 6.86
N ILE A 294 -2.58 -9.15 5.85
CA ILE A 294 -2.81 -9.53 4.46
C ILE A 294 -1.52 -9.44 3.64
N PHE A 295 -1.34 -10.38 2.73
CA PHE A 295 -0.17 -10.44 1.86
C PHE A 295 -0.39 -9.67 0.57
N LEU A 296 0.57 -8.82 0.22
CA LEU A 296 0.49 -7.93 -0.94
C LEU A 296 1.41 -8.32 -2.09
N GLY A 297 1.94 -9.55 -2.09
CA GLY A 297 2.90 -9.98 -3.11
C GLY A 297 4.35 -9.76 -2.70
N ARG A 298 5.28 -10.36 -3.46
CA ARG A 298 6.72 -10.36 -3.17
C ARG A 298 6.99 -10.70 -1.71
N SER A 299 7.42 -9.76 -0.88
CA SER A 299 7.69 -9.99 0.55
C SER A 299 6.95 -9.00 1.45
N GLN A 300 5.90 -8.35 0.94
CA GLN A 300 5.20 -7.29 1.64
C GLN A 300 3.93 -7.80 2.33
N TRP A 301 3.78 -7.38 3.58
CA TRP A 301 2.63 -7.67 4.42
C TRP A 301 2.05 -6.36 4.91
N ARG A 302 0.72 -6.25 4.84
CA ARG A 302 -0.02 -5.15 5.43
C ARG A 302 -0.60 -5.63 6.76
N LEU A 303 -0.27 -4.90 7.82
CA LEU A 303 -0.79 -5.10 9.16
C LEU A 303 -1.63 -3.87 9.50
N VAL A 304 -2.92 -4.08 9.79
CA VAL A 304 -3.83 -2.98 10.13
C VAL A 304 -4.56 -3.30 11.42
N PRO A 305 -4.58 -2.40 12.43
CA PRO A 305 -5.49 -2.55 13.55
C PRO A 305 -6.94 -2.43 13.06
N LEU A 306 -7.73 -3.47 13.29
CA LEU A 306 -9.16 -3.47 12.99
C LEU A 306 -9.98 -2.86 14.13
N THR A 307 -9.40 -2.82 15.33
CA THR A 307 -9.97 -2.16 16.50
C THR A 307 -8.94 -1.27 17.16
N PRO A 308 -9.35 -0.26 17.96
CA PRO A 308 -8.47 0.29 18.99
C PRO A 308 -8.07 -0.81 19.99
N THR A 309 -7.13 -0.47 20.87
CA THR A 309 -6.81 -1.33 22.03
C THR A 309 -7.94 -1.24 23.05
N LEU A 310 -8.64 -2.35 23.25
CA LEU A 310 -9.83 -2.45 24.10
C LEU A 310 -9.45 -3.00 25.46
N SER A 311 -10.00 -2.43 26.53
CA SER A 311 -9.76 -2.89 27.90
C SER A 311 -10.72 -4.01 28.29
N CYS A 312 -10.20 -5.07 28.92
CA CYS A 312 -10.98 -6.09 29.61
C CYS A 312 -11.15 -5.79 31.11
N VAL A 313 -10.61 -4.68 31.62
CA VAL A 313 -10.76 -4.30 33.03
C VAL A 313 -12.20 -3.86 33.29
N GLU A 314 -12.85 -4.54 34.22
CA GLU A 314 -14.25 -4.28 34.55
C GLU A 314 -14.52 -2.80 34.91
N SER A 315 -13.69 -2.21 35.75
CA SER A 315 -13.84 -0.83 36.22
C SER A 315 -13.43 0.25 35.20
N ALA A 316 -12.74 -0.11 34.12
CA ALA A 316 -12.30 0.83 33.10
C ALA A 316 -13.33 1.02 31.97
N CYS A 317 -14.45 0.31 32.02
CA CYS A 317 -15.43 0.27 30.95
C CYS A 317 -16.80 0.79 31.42
N GLU A 318 -17.05 2.08 31.21
CA GLU A 318 -18.40 2.64 31.29
C GLU A 318 -19.19 2.20 30.03
N GLY A 319 -19.88 1.05 30.08
CA GLY A 319 -20.86 0.60 29.07
C GLY A 319 -20.34 0.40 27.63
N ASN A 320 -19.99 1.48 26.94
CA ASN A 320 -19.59 1.55 25.54
C ASN A 320 -18.31 0.75 25.23
N ASP A 321 -17.28 0.80 26.08
CA ASP A 321 -16.02 0.06 25.84
C ASP A 321 -16.21 -1.46 25.92
N ARG A 322 -17.12 -1.93 26.79
CA ARG A 322 -17.50 -3.35 26.83
C ARG A 322 -18.26 -3.75 25.57
N MET A 323 -19.19 -2.91 25.13
CA MET A 323 -19.94 -3.14 23.90
C MET A 323 -18.99 -3.24 22.70
N ALA A 324 -18.02 -2.33 22.61
CA ALA A 324 -16.98 -2.35 21.59
C ALA A 324 -16.10 -3.62 21.67
N LEU A 325 -15.68 -4.03 22.87
CA LEU A 325 -14.93 -5.28 23.07
C LEU A 325 -15.69 -6.50 22.55
N TYR A 326 -16.98 -6.58 22.85
CA TYR A 326 -17.78 -7.72 22.43
C TYR A 326 -18.16 -7.70 20.95
N ALA A 327 -18.44 -6.52 20.42
CA ALA A 327 -18.67 -6.33 19.00
C ALA A 327 -17.41 -6.73 18.20
N ALA A 328 -16.23 -6.42 18.72
CA ALA A 328 -14.96 -6.87 18.14
C ALA A 328 -14.82 -8.39 18.13
N PHE A 329 -15.16 -9.09 19.22
CA PHE A 329 -15.15 -10.56 19.24
C PHE A 329 -16.18 -11.17 18.28
N SER A 330 -17.39 -10.61 18.22
CA SER A 330 -18.44 -11.05 17.30
C SER A 330 -18.06 -10.83 15.83
N GLY A 331 -17.44 -9.68 15.55
CA GLY A 331 -16.84 -9.37 14.26
C GLY A 331 -15.71 -10.35 13.92
N ALA A 332 -14.84 -10.67 14.87
CA ALA A 332 -13.72 -11.60 14.69
C ALA A 332 -14.20 -13.01 14.33
N PHE A 333 -15.21 -13.51 15.04
CA PHE A 333 -15.88 -14.77 14.74
C PHE A 333 -16.41 -14.78 13.30
N SER A 334 -17.14 -13.71 12.92
CA SER A 334 -17.73 -13.58 11.58
C SER A 334 -16.67 -13.49 10.49
N LEU A 335 -15.58 -12.77 10.74
CA LEU A 335 -14.43 -12.66 9.84
C LEU A 335 -13.78 -14.02 9.62
N LEU A 336 -13.46 -14.76 10.69
CA LEU A 336 -12.86 -16.09 10.57
C LEU A 336 -13.75 -17.06 9.80
N ARG A 337 -15.07 -17.01 10.03
CA ARG A 337 -16.03 -17.80 9.24
C ARG A 337 -15.94 -17.49 7.75
N HIS A 338 -15.91 -16.21 7.37
CA HIS A 338 -15.77 -15.83 5.95
C HIS A 338 -14.41 -16.25 5.36
N ILE A 339 -13.31 -16.13 6.11
CA ILE A 339 -12.00 -16.57 5.61
C ILE A 339 -11.99 -18.09 5.40
N ASP A 340 -12.65 -18.86 6.27
CA ASP A 340 -12.79 -20.31 6.12
C ASP A 340 -13.67 -20.70 4.93
N GLU A 341 -14.79 -20.00 4.73
CA GLU A 341 -15.67 -20.19 3.57
C GLU A 341 -14.93 -19.89 2.26
N ASP A 342 -14.22 -18.76 2.19
CA ASP A 342 -13.36 -18.40 1.06
C ASP A 342 -12.27 -19.45 0.83
N ALA A 343 -11.61 -19.90 1.91
CA ALA A 343 -10.58 -20.94 1.82
C ALA A 343 -11.13 -22.26 1.27
N GLN A 344 -12.32 -22.69 1.69
CA GLN A 344 -12.96 -23.90 1.19
C GLN A 344 -13.33 -23.75 -0.28
N ARG A 345 -13.97 -22.63 -0.65
CA ARG A 345 -14.34 -22.33 -2.03
C ARG A 345 -13.11 -22.33 -2.94
N TYR A 346 -12.06 -21.64 -2.53
CA TYR A 346 -10.86 -21.45 -3.33
C TYR A 346 -9.96 -22.68 -3.45
N ARG A 347 -10.14 -23.68 -2.58
CA ARG A 347 -9.55 -25.02 -2.77
C ARG A 347 -10.22 -25.80 -3.90
N LEU A 348 -11.49 -25.55 -4.17
CA LEU A 348 -12.26 -26.21 -5.23
C LEU A 348 -12.12 -25.46 -6.56
N GLU A 349 -12.17 -24.13 -6.51
CA GLU A 349 -12.08 -23.24 -7.67
C GLU A 349 -10.98 -22.19 -7.41
N LEU A 350 -9.84 -22.33 -8.08
CA LEU A 350 -8.70 -21.44 -7.84
C LEU A 350 -9.10 -19.97 -8.11
N PRO A 351 -8.90 -19.08 -7.13
CA PRO A 351 -9.26 -17.68 -7.31
C PRO A 351 -8.33 -17.06 -8.34
N THR A 352 -8.86 -16.12 -9.10
CA THR A 352 -8.04 -15.22 -9.92
C THR A 352 -8.05 -13.86 -9.25
N LEU A 353 -6.87 -13.26 -9.09
CA LEU A 353 -6.82 -11.89 -8.62
C LEU A 353 -7.52 -11.00 -9.64
N PRO A 354 -8.41 -10.09 -9.20
CA PRO A 354 -9.12 -9.20 -10.11
C PRO A 354 -8.14 -8.30 -10.90
N HIS A 355 -7.00 -7.98 -10.27
CA HIS A 355 -5.97 -7.10 -10.81
C HIS A 355 -4.60 -7.76 -10.71
N ALA A 356 -3.67 -7.35 -11.59
CA ALA A 356 -2.31 -7.88 -11.61
C ALA A 356 -1.53 -7.53 -10.33
N ASP A 357 -1.77 -6.34 -9.77
CA ASP A 357 -1.14 -5.89 -8.53
C ASP A 357 -2.07 -6.13 -7.33
N ARG A 358 -1.57 -6.90 -6.35
CA ARG A 358 -2.29 -7.23 -5.11
C ARG A 358 -2.48 -6.04 -4.18
N ARG A 359 -1.77 -4.93 -4.45
CA ARG A 359 -1.89 -3.65 -3.74
C ARG A 359 -3.08 -2.84 -4.21
N PHE A 360 -3.77 -3.23 -5.28
CA PHE A 360 -5.03 -2.59 -5.68
C PHE A 360 -6.23 -3.13 -4.89
N PRO A 361 -7.31 -2.32 -4.76
CA PRO A 361 -8.56 -2.78 -4.16
C PRO A 361 -9.09 -4.06 -4.82
N TYR A 362 -9.64 -4.99 -4.04
CA TYR A 362 -10.16 -6.26 -4.56
C TYR A 362 -11.47 -6.11 -5.37
N VAL A 363 -12.03 -4.90 -5.45
CA VAL A 363 -13.26 -4.61 -6.19
C VAL A 363 -12.99 -4.55 -7.69
N SER A 364 -13.78 -5.28 -8.48
CA SER A 364 -13.71 -5.33 -9.95
C SER A 364 -15.08 -5.27 -10.63
N GLU A 365 -16.15 -5.19 -9.85
CA GLU A 365 -17.53 -5.20 -10.34
C GLU A 365 -18.35 -4.17 -9.58
N LEU A 366 -19.24 -3.47 -10.29
CA LEU A 366 -20.19 -2.51 -9.71
C LEU A 366 -21.53 -2.60 -10.44
N PRO A 367 -22.66 -2.33 -9.77
CA PRO A 367 -23.91 -2.04 -10.46
C PRO A 367 -23.71 -0.87 -11.42
N LYS A 368 -24.23 -0.98 -12.65
CA LYS A 368 -24.25 0.14 -13.59
C LYS A 368 -25.13 1.28 -13.06
N TYR A 369 -24.79 2.49 -13.49
CA TYR A 369 -25.53 3.70 -13.14
C TYR A 369 -25.82 4.53 -14.41
N PRO A 370 -27.01 5.15 -14.55
CA PRO A 370 -28.18 4.95 -13.71
C PRO A 370 -28.71 3.51 -13.83
N PRO A 371 -29.40 2.99 -12.80
CA PRO A 371 -30.04 1.68 -12.89
C PRO A 371 -31.07 1.67 -14.03
N SER A 372 -31.09 0.62 -14.86
CA SER A 372 -32.07 0.50 -15.94
C SER A 372 -33.46 0.22 -15.35
N ALA A 373 -34.50 0.87 -15.89
CA ALA A 373 -35.87 0.77 -15.39
C ALA A 373 -36.46 -0.66 -15.52
N GLU A 374 -35.93 -1.47 -16.44
CA GLU A 374 -36.44 -2.81 -16.74
C GLU A 374 -35.61 -3.95 -16.13
N ASN A 375 -34.37 -3.69 -15.67
CA ASN A 375 -33.46 -4.73 -15.13
C ASN A 375 -32.44 -4.14 -14.13
N ALA A 376 -32.91 -3.34 -13.17
CA ALA A 376 -32.10 -2.60 -12.20
C ALA A 376 -31.08 -3.45 -11.41
N GLU A 377 -31.30 -4.76 -11.28
CA GLU A 377 -30.42 -5.66 -10.51
C GLU A 377 -29.34 -6.39 -11.34
N ASN A 378 -29.36 -6.32 -12.68
CA ASN A 378 -28.57 -7.26 -13.51
C ASN A 378 -27.53 -6.65 -14.46
N GLU A 379 -27.43 -5.33 -14.56
CA GLU A 379 -26.37 -4.73 -15.36
C GLU A 379 -25.14 -4.42 -14.50
N ILE A 380 -24.18 -5.33 -14.51
CA ILE A 380 -22.90 -5.18 -13.82
C ILE A 380 -21.86 -4.57 -14.75
N LEU A 381 -21.20 -3.49 -14.31
CA LEU A 381 -19.96 -3.00 -14.88
C LEU A 381 -18.80 -3.83 -14.35
N ARG A 382 -18.06 -4.51 -15.24
CA ARG A 382 -16.83 -5.23 -14.89
C ARG A 382 -15.63 -4.44 -15.36
N PHE A 383 -14.62 -4.33 -14.51
CA PHE A 383 -13.40 -3.59 -14.83
C PHE A 383 -12.17 -4.20 -14.16
N ARG A 384 -11.00 -3.86 -14.72
CA ARG A 384 -9.68 -4.17 -14.14
C ARG A 384 -8.93 -2.88 -13.87
N ILE A 385 -8.51 -2.67 -12.62
CA ILE A 385 -7.65 -1.55 -12.24
C ILE A 385 -6.26 -1.74 -12.84
N LEU A 386 -5.77 -0.71 -13.52
CA LEU A 386 -4.48 -0.71 -14.19
C LEU A 386 -3.42 0.03 -13.37
N ARG A 387 -3.76 1.23 -12.87
CA ARG A 387 -2.81 2.15 -12.22
C ARG A 387 -3.53 3.17 -11.36
N TYR A 388 -2.79 3.80 -10.45
CA TYR A 388 -3.24 5.04 -9.80
C TYR A 388 -3.40 6.14 -10.83
N LEU A 389 -4.43 6.97 -10.67
CA LEU A 389 -4.61 8.16 -11.52
C LEU A 389 -3.47 9.16 -11.31
N PHE A 390 -3.03 9.32 -10.05
CA PHE A 390 -1.95 10.22 -9.66
C PHE A 390 -0.86 9.43 -8.92
N PRO A 391 0.10 8.81 -9.64
CA PRO A 391 1.09 7.91 -9.05
C PRO A 391 2.08 8.61 -8.12
N ASP A 392 2.35 9.90 -8.33
CA ASP A 392 3.36 10.67 -7.58
C ASP A 392 2.78 11.40 -6.35
N THR A 393 1.47 11.38 -6.17
CA THR A 393 0.82 11.95 -4.98
C THR A 393 0.48 10.84 -3.97
N PRO A 394 0.57 11.11 -2.66
CA PRO A 394 0.18 10.11 -1.66
C PRO A 394 -1.26 9.64 -1.91
N PRO A 395 -1.60 8.35 -1.70
CA PRO A 395 -2.83 7.73 -2.19
C PRO A 395 -4.07 8.07 -1.37
N TYR A 396 -4.12 9.25 -0.76
CA TYR A 396 -5.27 9.69 0.01
C TYR A 396 -6.54 9.82 -0.85
N ARG A 397 -6.41 9.98 -2.18
CA ARG A 397 -7.59 10.11 -3.07
C ARG A 397 -8.17 8.80 -3.59
N GLN A 398 -7.54 7.63 -3.35
CA GLN A 398 -8.03 6.31 -3.81
C GLN A 398 -8.67 6.34 -5.23
N LEU A 399 -7.97 6.99 -6.17
CA LEU A 399 -8.38 7.21 -7.56
C LEU A 399 -7.51 6.36 -8.49
N TYR A 400 -8.17 5.63 -9.37
CA TYR A 400 -7.54 4.64 -10.23
C TYR A 400 -8.00 4.80 -11.67
N ILE A 401 -7.08 4.54 -12.60
CA ILE A 401 -7.46 4.21 -13.99
C ILE A 401 -7.74 2.71 -14.05
N ALA A 402 -8.90 2.36 -14.60
CA ALA A 402 -9.30 0.99 -14.87
C ALA A 402 -9.71 0.81 -16.34
N LYS A 403 -9.74 -0.44 -16.80
CA LYS A 403 -10.21 -0.82 -18.15
C LYS A 403 -11.51 -1.60 -18.02
N THR A 404 -12.52 -1.26 -18.81
CA THR A 404 -13.76 -2.04 -18.90
C THR A 404 -13.47 -3.44 -19.45
N LEU A 405 -14.16 -4.45 -18.90
CA LEU A 405 -14.04 -5.85 -19.32
C LEU A 405 -15.27 -6.35 -20.08
N ASN A 406 -16.38 -5.61 -19.99
CA ASN A 406 -17.61 -5.88 -20.73
C ASN A 406 -18.07 -4.62 -21.48
N GLY A 407 -18.53 -4.81 -22.73
CA GLY A 407 -18.85 -3.70 -23.64
C GLY A 407 -17.61 -3.17 -24.37
N PRO A 408 -17.65 -1.92 -24.90
CA PRO A 408 -16.50 -1.32 -25.56
C PRO A 408 -15.35 -1.16 -24.57
N GLU A 409 -14.18 -1.60 -24.99
CA GLU A 409 -12.97 -1.52 -24.20
C GLU A 409 -12.51 -0.06 -24.12
N ARG A 410 -12.53 0.52 -22.92
CA ARG A 410 -12.11 1.90 -22.66
C ARG A 410 -11.53 2.07 -21.27
N GLU A 411 -10.69 3.08 -21.12
CA GLU A 411 -10.21 3.52 -19.81
C GLU A 411 -11.30 4.34 -19.09
N ILE A 412 -11.41 4.11 -17.79
CA ILE A 412 -12.37 4.75 -16.89
C ILE A 412 -11.66 5.17 -15.61
N VAL A 413 -12.23 6.12 -14.88
CA VAL A 413 -11.78 6.46 -13.52
C VAL A 413 -12.63 5.71 -12.51
N VAL A 414 -11.97 5.03 -11.55
CA VAL A 414 -12.62 4.39 -10.39
C VAL A 414 -12.16 5.10 -9.12
N LYS A 415 -13.12 5.62 -8.35
CA LYS A 415 -12.89 6.30 -7.07
C LYS A 415 -13.45 5.48 -5.93
N PHE A 416 -12.69 5.37 -4.84
CA PHE A 416 -13.16 4.85 -3.56
C PHE A 416 -13.21 5.99 -2.54
N THR A 417 -14.35 6.18 -1.88
CA THR A 417 -14.49 7.27 -0.89
C THR A 417 -15.48 6.89 0.21
N ARG A 418 -15.42 7.58 1.35
CA ARG A 418 -16.31 7.37 2.49
C ARG A 418 -17.59 8.19 2.42
N ARG A 419 -17.62 9.20 1.56
CA ARG A 419 -18.75 10.10 1.36
C ARG A 419 -18.81 10.44 -0.13
N TYR A 420 -19.99 10.39 -0.71
CA TYR A 420 -20.16 10.71 -2.11
C TYR A 420 -21.58 11.17 -2.41
N SER A 421 -21.72 12.34 -3.04
CA SER A 421 -23.01 12.80 -3.53
C SER A 421 -23.26 12.29 -4.94
N ILE A 422 -23.80 11.07 -5.03
CA ILE A 422 -24.21 10.49 -6.30
C ILE A 422 -25.31 11.33 -6.98
N GLU A 423 -26.19 11.94 -6.18
CA GLU A 423 -27.26 12.82 -6.66
C GLU A 423 -26.70 14.06 -7.35
N LEU A 424 -25.78 14.78 -6.70
CA LEU A 424 -25.15 15.97 -7.29
C LEU A 424 -24.32 15.61 -8.52
N HIS A 425 -23.54 14.52 -8.47
CA HIS A 425 -22.77 14.09 -9.62
C HIS A 425 -23.68 13.78 -10.81
N ALA A 426 -24.76 13.02 -10.60
CA ALA A 426 -25.72 12.71 -11.65
C ALA A 426 -26.39 13.98 -12.20
N PHE A 427 -26.74 14.94 -11.34
CA PHE A 427 -27.32 16.23 -11.74
C PHE A 427 -26.40 17.01 -12.70
N CYS A 428 -25.11 17.07 -12.40
CA CYS A 428 -24.11 17.74 -13.24
C CYS A 428 -23.79 16.93 -14.51
N ALA A 429 -23.68 15.60 -14.41
CA ALA A 429 -23.36 14.72 -15.55
C ALA A 429 -24.47 14.74 -16.61
N ASN A 430 -25.74 14.76 -16.20
CA ASN A 430 -26.90 14.87 -17.11
C ASN A 430 -26.94 16.19 -17.90
N ARG A 431 -26.13 17.18 -17.52
CA ARG A 431 -25.98 18.47 -18.21
C ARG A 431 -24.67 18.59 -18.97
N GLU A 432 -23.94 17.48 -19.13
CA GLU A 432 -22.58 17.45 -19.70
C GLU A 432 -21.59 18.35 -18.92
N ARG A 433 -21.83 18.57 -17.62
CA ARG A 433 -21.00 19.40 -16.73
C ARG A 433 -20.26 18.58 -15.65
N ALA A 434 -20.24 17.27 -15.79
CA ALA A 434 -19.40 16.35 -15.04
C ALA A 434 -19.17 15.08 -15.88
N PRO A 435 -18.13 14.28 -15.61
CA PRO A 435 -17.94 12.98 -16.27
C PRO A 435 -19.17 12.07 -16.12
N SER A 436 -19.54 11.32 -17.15
CA SER A 436 -20.67 10.39 -17.05
C SER A 436 -20.36 9.28 -16.05
N ILE A 437 -21.36 8.93 -15.24
CA ILE A 437 -21.27 7.84 -14.26
C ILE A 437 -21.57 6.54 -14.98
N LEU A 438 -20.73 5.53 -14.78
CA LEU A 438 -20.83 4.23 -15.42
C LEU A 438 -21.25 3.13 -14.43
N GLY A 439 -20.87 3.29 -13.17
CA GLY A 439 -21.25 2.39 -12.10
C GLY A 439 -21.11 3.03 -10.73
N PHE A 440 -21.99 2.64 -9.82
CA PHE A 440 -22.01 3.16 -8.45
C PHE A 440 -22.48 2.08 -7.49
N GLY A 441 -21.80 1.94 -6.36
CA GLY A 441 -22.19 0.99 -5.33
C GLY A 441 -21.48 1.23 -4.01
N GLN A 442 -21.95 0.54 -2.98
CA GLN A 442 -21.34 0.54 -1.66
C GLN A 442 -20.67 -0.81 -1.40
N VAL A 443 -19.47 -0.79 -0.82
CA VAL A 443 -18.74 -1.99 -0.40
C VAL A 443 -18.47 -1.96 1.11
N PRO A 444 -18.23 -3.12 1.74
CA PRO A 444 -18.09 -3.22 3.20
C PRO A 444 -17.03 -2.28 3.79
N GLY A 445 -17.22 -1.97 5.07
CA GLY A 445 -16.43 -0.97 5.76
C GLY A 445 -16.75 0.42 5.25
N GLY A 446 -18.01 0.73 4.95
CA GLY A 446 -18.51 2.09 4.68
C GLY A 446 -17.90 2.82 3.48
N TRP A 447 -17.50 2.11 2.42
CA TRP A 447 -16.93 2.72 1.21
C TRP A 447 -17.97 2.80 0.09
N PHE A 448 -18.05 3.95 -0.55
CA PHE A 448 -18.65 4.12 -1.87
C PHE A 448 -17.59 3.90 -2.94
N VAL A 449 -18.02 3.31 -4.05
CA VAL A 449 -17.20 3.11 -5.25
C VAL A 449 -17.94 3.71 -6.42
N VAL A 450 -17.26 4.58 -7.16
CA VAL A 450 -17.82 5.29 -8.32
C VAL A 450 -16.90 5.04 -9.50
N ALA A 451 -17.46 4.48 -10.57
CA ALA A 451 -16.81 4.36 -11.87
C ALA A 451 -17.40 5.42 -12.82
N MET A 452 -16.54 6.24 -13.43
CA MET A 452 -16.93 7.35 -14.31
C MET A 452 -16.03 7.44 -15.54
N ASP A 453 -16.46 8.17 -16.57
CA ASP A 453 -15.67 8.38 -17.78
C ASP A 453 -14.29 8.98 -17.47
N TYR A 454 -13.26 8.49 -18.15
CA TYR A 454 -11.93 9.11 -18.14
C TYR A 454 -11.80 10.06 -19.33
N ILE A 455 -11.69 11.35 -19.05
CA ILE A 455 -11.55 12.40 -20.07
C ILE A 455 -10.06 12.71 -20.23
N SER A 456 -9.37 11.94 -21.06
CA SER A 456 -7.90 11.97 -21.17
C SER A 456 -7.33 13.31 -21.65
N GLU A 457 -8.12 14.07 -22.42
CA GLU A 457 -7.72 15.38 -22.98
C GLU A 457 -8.12 16.55 -22.07
N ALA A 458 -8.79 16.28 -20.95
CA ALA A 458 -9.19 17.35 -20.04
C ALA A 458 -7.99 17.90 -19.27
N VAL A 459 -7.96 19.22 -19.11
CA VAL A 459 -6.92 19.94 -18.36
C VAL A 459 -7.55 20.77 -17.25
N PHE A 460 -6.74 21.21 -16.28
CA PHE A 460 -7.19 22.24 -15.34
C PHE A 460 -7.40 23.56 -16.07
N PRO A 461 -8.44 24.36 -15.75
CA PRO A 461 -8.68 25.64 -16.40
C PRO A 461 -7.45 26.57 -16.46
N SER A 462 -6.66 26.66 -15.38
CA SER A 462 -5.42 27.46 -15.33
C SER A 462 -4.32 27.00 -16.29
N HIS A 463 -4.39 25.77 -16.79
CA HIS A 463 -3.41 25.20 -17.72
C HIS A 463 -3.93 25.20 -19.16
N SER A 464 -5.18 25.62 -19.40
CA SER A 464 -5.75 25.66 -20.74
C SER A 464 -5.29 26.90 -21.51
N THR A 465 -4.85 26.70 -22.74
CA THR A 465 -4.53 27.80 -23.68
C THR A 465 -5.75 28.58 -24.10
N ASP A 466 -6.95 28.01 -23.97
CA ASP A 466 -8.22 28.67 -24.30
C ASP A 466 -8.73 29.59 -23.19
N LEU A 467 -8.14 29.56 -21.98
CA LEU A 467 -8.61 30.32 -20.83
C LEU A 467 -8.87 31.80 -21.16
N PRO A 468 -7.99 32.57 -21.84
CA PRO A 468 -8.27 33.97 -22.17
C PRO A 468 -9.49 34.17 -23.07
N ARG A 469 -9.81 33.19 -23.93
CA ARG A 469 -10.95 33.25 -24.87
C ARG A 469 -12.24 32.78 -24.21
N LEU A 470 -12.16 31.75 -23.38
CA LEU A 470 -13.30 31.05 -22.81
C LEU A 470 -13.64 31.47 -21.38
N ARG A 471 -12.86 32.36 -20.76
CA ARG A 471 -13.03 32.81 -19.37
C ARG A 471 -14.47 33.20 -19.05
N ASP A 472 -15.05 34.07 -19.86
CA ASP A 472 -16.40 34.60 -19.63
C ASP A 472 -17.47 33.51 -19.82
N GLN A 473 -17.29 32.65 -20.82
CA GLN A 473 -18.18 31.51 -21.07
C GLN A 473 -18.13 30.51 -19.92
N TRP A 474 -16.94 30.09 -19.49
CA TRP A 474 -16.77 29.18 -18.37
C TRP A 474 -17.29 29.76 -17.06
N THR A 475 -17.08 31.05 -16.83
CA THR A 475 -17.61 31.78 -15.67
C THR A 475 -19.14 31.74 -15.68
N HIS A 476 -19.76 32.03 -16.82
CA HIS A 476 -21.21 32.01 -16.97
C HIS A 476 -21.78 30.60 -16.78
N ASP A 477 -21.14 29.61 -17.41
CA ASP A 477 -21.53 28.20 -17.34
C ASP A 477 -21.46 27.66 -15.90
N LEU A 478 -20.38 27.96 -15.18
CA LEU A 478 -20.19 27.53 -13.79
C LEU A 478 -21.23 28.18 -12.86
N ARG A 479 -21.48 29.49 -12.98
CA ARG A 479 -22.50 30.17 -12.18
C ARG A 479 -23.88 29.58 -12.43
N THR A 480 -24.25 29.44 -13.70
CA THR A 480 -25.54 28.87 -14.09
C THR A 480 -25.71 27.44 -13.55
N LEU A 481 -24.65 26.63 -13.60
CA LEU A 481 -24.67 25.27 -13.06
C LEU A 481 -24.85 25.25 -11.54
N VAL A 482 -24.12 26.11 -10.82
CA VAL A 482 -24.16 26.22 -9.36
C VAL A 482 -25.53 26.70 -8.89
N ASP A 483 -26.06 27.76 -9.49
CA ASP A 483 -27.42 28.24 -9.25
C ASP A 483 -28.45 27.11 -9.47
N SER A 484 -28.30 26.36 -10.57
CA SER A 484 -29.23 25.28 -10.91
C SER A 484 -29.25 24.14 -9.88
N PHE A 485 -28.10 23.71 -9.33
CA PHE A 485 -28.11 22.68 -8.31
C PHE A 485 -28.46 23.23 -6.92
N HIS A 486 -28.16 24.51 -6.64
CA HIS A 486 -28.65 25.19 -5.44
C HIS A 486 -30.17 25.27 -5.42
N GLU A 487 -30.83 25.53 -6.55
CA GLU A 487 -32.29 25.49 -6.67
C GLU A 487 -32.89 24.13 -6.28
N GLN A 488 -32.17 23.03 -6.53
CA GLN A 488 -32.54 21.68 -6.09
C GLN A 488 -32.20 21.38 -4.63
N GLY A 489 -31.67 22.36 -3.90
CA GLY A 489 -31.24 22.19 -2.51
C GLY A 489 -29.94 21.41 -2.35
N LEU A 490 -29.12 21.33 -3.41
CA LEU A 490 -27.81 20.69 -3.37
C LEU A 490 -26.69 21.71 -3.16
N VAL A 491 -25.58 21.27 -2.60
CA VAL A 491 -24.30 22.01 -2.48
C VAL A 491 -23.14 21.09 -2.83
N HIS A 492 -22.04 21.65 -3.35
CA HIS A 492 -20.85 20.90 -3.71
C HIS A 492 -19.83 20.83 -2.56
N GLY A 493 -19.64 21.94 -1.84
CA GLY A 493 -18.73 22.06 -0.70
C GLY A 493 -17.26 22.20 -1.05
N ASP A 494 -16.88 22.14 -2.33
CA ASP A 494 -15.49 22.32 -2.75
C ASP A 494 -15.37 22.77 -4.21
N LEU A 495 -15.82 23.98 -4.50
CA LEU A 495 -15.76 24.58 -5.84
C LEU A 495 -14.40 25.23 -6.14
N ARG A 496 -13.30 24.70 -5.59
CA ARG A 496 -11.95 25.18 -5.87
C ARG A 496 -11.46 24.68 -7.23
N GLN A 497 -10.51 25.40 -7.81
CA GLN A 497 -9.94 25.08 -9.12
C GLN A 497 -9.47 23.62 -9.32
N PRO A 498 -8.86 22.92 -8.32
CA PRO A 498 -8.48 21.52 -8.47
C PRO A 498 -9.64 20.55 -8.70
N ASN A 499 -10.87 20.99 -8.47
CA ASN A 499 -12.09 20.22 -8.67
C ASN A 499 -12.84 20.65 -9.95
N MET A 500 -12.14 21.33 -10.86
CA MET A 500 -12.63 21.75 -12.18
C MET A 500 -11.70 21.23 -13.27
N ILE A 501 -12.28 20.71 -14.34
CA ILE A 501 -11.55 20.33 -15.55
C ILE A 501 -12.24 20.91 -16.77
N CYS A 502 -11.50 21.15 -17.85
CA CYS A 502 -12.06 21.60 -19.12
C CYS A 502 -11.54 20.81 -20.31
N HIS A 503 -12.37 20.69 -21.33
CA HIS A 503 -12.05 20.10 -22.63
C HIS A 503 -12.67 20.97 -23.73
N GLY A 504 -11.84 21.80 -24.37
CA GLY A 504 -12.32 22.87 -25.25
C GLY A 504 -13.28 23.80 -24.52
N GLU A 505 -14.47 24.01 -25.07
CA GLU A 505 -15.49 24.91 -24.50
C GLU A 505 -16.20 24.35 -23.26
N ARG A 506 -16.03 23.06 -22.99
CA ARG A 506 -16.73 22.36 -21.90
C ARG A 506 -15.95 22.48 -20.61
N ILE A 507 -16.46 23.24 -19.65
CA ILE A 507 -16.02 23.19 -18.25
C ILE A 507 -16.90 22.23 -17.44
N MET A 508 -16.26 21.41 -16.61
CA MET A 508 -16.89 20.35 -15.82
C MET A 508 -16.40 20.38 -14.37
N LEU A 509 -17.30 20.01 -13.45
CA LEU A 509 -16.99 19.78 -12.04
C LEU A 509 -16.62 18.31 -11.81
N ILE A 510 -15.69 18.09 -10.88
CA ILE A 510 -15.29 16.78 -10.37
C ILE A 510 -15.21 16.81 -8.84
N ASP A 511 -15.01 15.64 -8.22
CA ASP A 511 -14.85 15.50 -6.76
C ASP A 511 -16.09 15.88 -5.91
N PHE A 512 -17.12 15.04 -5.98
CA PHE A 512 -18.40 15.22 -5.28
C PHE A 512 -18.44 14.65 -3.85
N ASP A 513 -17.29 14.52 -3.18
CA ASP A 513 -17.19 13.80 -1.88
C ASP A 513 -17.87 14.53 -0.72
N TRP A 514 -17.87 15.86 -0.76
CA TRP A 514 -18.48 16.70 0.27
C TRP A 514 -19.82 17.29 -0.13
N GLY A 515 -20.24 17.05 -1.38
CA GLY A 515 -21.53 17.52 -1.84
C GLY A 515 -22.68 16.80 -1.13
N GLY A 516 -23.89 17.32 -1.32
CA GLY A 516 -25.09 16.72 -0.76
C GLY A 516 -26.21 17.73 -0.63
N ARG A 517 -27.26 17.36 0.11
CA ARG A 517 -28.37 18.27 0.41
C ARG A 517 -27.96 19.31 1.44
N VAL A 518 -28.44 20.53 1.27
CA VAL A 518 -28.31 21.59 2.28
C VAL A 518 -28.91 21.11 3.60
N GLY A 519 -28.17 21.28 4.70
CA GLY A 519 -28.56 20.79 6.04
C GLY A 519 -28.12 19.35 6.34
N GLU A 520 -27.71 18.57 5.33
CA GLU A 520 -27.16 17.22 5.51
C GLU A 520 -25.65 17.18 5.20
N ALA A 521 -25.23 17.92 4.16
CA ALA A 521 -23.84 18.00 3.73
C ALA A 521 -22.99 18.66 4.81
N SER A 522 -21.90 18.00 5.20
CA SER A 522 -20.98 18.51 6.22
C SER A 522 -19.54 18.05 6.00
N TYR A 523 -18.60 18.90 6.39
CA TYR A 523 -17.19 18.58 6.40
C TYR A 523 -16.86 17.53 7.47
N PRO A 524 -16.09 16.47 7.13
CA PRO A 524 -15.80 15.36 8.05
C PRO A 524 -14.84 15.70 9.19
N HIS A 525 -14.05 16.76 9.07
CA HIS A 525 -13.05 17.15 10.06
C HIS A 525 -12.78 18.66 10.01
N ALA A 526 -12.25 19.21 11.11
CA ALA A 526 -11.99 20.64 11.24
C ALA A 526 -10.78 21.14 10.42
N ARG A 527 -9.86 20.25 10.05
CA ARG A 527 -8.65 20.60 9.26
C ARG A 527 -8.95 20.64 7.77
N LEU A 528 -9.64 21.69 7.34
CA LEU A 528 -9.93 21.93 5.93
C LEU A 528 -8.83 22.78 5.29
N ASN A 529 -8.80 22.80 3.95
CA ASN A 529 -7.97 23.75 3.25
C ASN A 529 -8.35 25.19 3.68
N PRO A 530 -7.39 26.08 3.96
CA PRO A 530 -7.68 27.44 4.41
C PRO A 530 -8.65 28.22 3.51
N GLN A 531 -8.61 28.02 2.18
CA GLN A 531 -9.54 28.66 1.25
C GLN A 531 -11.01 28.32 1.59
N LEU A 532 -11.28 27.10 2.05
CA LEU A 532 -12.63 26.66 2.45
C LEU A 532 -13.11 27.32 3.74
N THR A 533 -12.18 27.71 4.63
CA THR A 533 -12.51 28.23 5.97
C THR A 533 -12.41 29.75 6.09
N ILE A 534 -11.55 30.41 5.32
CA ILE A 534 -11.34 31.86 5.42
C ILE A 534 -12.60 32.60 4.97
N GLY A 535 -13.15 33.44 5.84
CA GLY A 535 -14.37 34.20 5.57
C GLY A 535 -15.67 33.39 5.64
N ARG A 536 -15.61 32.14 6.11
CA ARG A 536 -16.79 31.29 6.33
C ARG A 536 -17.58 31.78 7.54
N GLN A 537 -18.90 31.91 7.38
CA GLN A 537 -19.81 32.40 8.43
C GLN A 537 -20.45 31.28 9.26
N SER A 538 -20.53 30.06 8.73
CA SER A 538 -21.12 28.92 9.43
C SER A 538 -20.25 28.48 10.61
N VAL A 539 -20.87 28.35 11.79
CA VAL A 539 -20.22 27.99 13.06
C VAL A 539 -19.98 26.47 13.18
N GLY A 540 -20.54 25.66 12.25
CA GLY A 540 -20.43 24.19 12.24
C GLY A 540 -19.73 23.61 11.02
N GLY A 541 -19.73 22.28 10.89
CA GLY A 541 -19.23 21.58 9.71
C GLY A 541 -20.16 21.65 8.49
N GLU A 542 -21.38 22.17 8.65
CA GLU A 542 -22.44 22.17 7.62
C GLU A 542 -22.09 23.02 6.41
N ILE A 543 -22.22 22.43 5.23
CA ILE A 543 -21.92 23.08 3.96
C ILE A 543 -23.16 23.83 3.49
N THR A 544 -22.97 25.11 3.16
CA THR A 544 -24.06 26.02 2.77
C THR A 544 -23.90 26.52 1.34
N LYS A 545 -24.98 27.03 0.74
CA LYS A 545 -24.94 27.67 -0.57
C LYS A 545 -23.97 28.86 -0.60
N ASN A 546 -23.99 29.69 0.46
CA ASN A 546 -23.06 30.81 0.62
C ASN A 546 -21.59 30.36 0.67
N ASP A 547 -21.31 29.15 1.17
CA ASP A 547 -19.96 28.59 1.11
C ASP A 547 -19.55 28.30 -0.33
N ASP A 548 -20.42 27.65 -1.11
CA ASP A 548 -20.18 27.40 -2.53
C ASP A 548 -19.98 28.71 -3.31
N ASP A 549 -20.88 29.68 -3.15
CA ASP A 549 -20.83 30.97 -3.87
C ASP A 549 -19.53 31.73 -3.59
N ARG A 550 -19.11 31.76 -2.32
CA ARG A 550 -17.87 32.40 -1.90
C ARG A 550 -16.66 31.74 -2.54
N ILE A 551 -16.59 30.41 -2.50
CA ILE A 551 -15.46 29.66 -3.07
C ILE A 551 -15.43 29.76 -4.58
N LEU A 552 -16.60 29.70 -5.22
CA LEU A 552 -16.72 29.88 -6.66
C LEU A 552 -16.25 31.29 -7.05
N GLN A 553 -16.70 32.33 -6.35
CA GLN A 553 -16.28 33.70 -6.61
C GLN A 553 -14.77 33.88 -6.50
N GLN A 554 -14.14 33.31 -5.47
CA GLN A 554 -12.68 33.33 -5.31
C GLN A 554 -11.99 32.60 -6.45
N THR A 555 -12.46 31.40 -6.80
CA THR A 555 -11.90 30.59 -7.89
C THR A 555 -11.98 31.31 -9.23
N LEU A 556 -13.10 31.98 -9.52
CA LEU A 556 -13.30 32.75 -10.76
C LEU A 556 -12.45 34.03 -10.81
N GLN A 557 -11.99 34.55 -9.66
CA GLN A 557 -11.03 35.67 -9.63
C GLN A 557 -9.60 35.22 -9.96
N GLU A 558 -9.28 33.95 -9.68
CA GLU A 558 -7.98 33.33 -9.96
C GLU A 558 -7.84 32.81 -11.40
N PHE A 559 -8.95 32.74 -12.16
CA PHE A 559 -8.96 32.41 -13.59
C PHE A 559 -8.21 33.42 -14.47
#